data_AF-A0A127A6N4-F1
#
_entry.id   AF-A0A127A6N4-F1
#
_cell.length_a   1.000
_cell.length_b   1.000
_cell.length_c   1.000
_cell.angle_alpha   90.00
_cell.angle_beta   90.00
_cell.angle_gamma   90.00
#
_symmetry.space_group_name_H-M   'P 1'
#
loop_
_entity.id
_entity.type
_entity.pdbx_description
1 polymer ?
#
loop_
_entity_poly.entity_id
_entity_poly.type
_entity_poly.pdbx_seq_one_letter_code
_entity_poly.pdbx_strand_id
1 'polypeptide(L)'
;MNRYGRQAETMWKQACPGRYAALEDPEAFFTGLGKLAMEMVLDLEVKIAGPDVPGEAYLEKVGRLNAARNQAEEVARAEILAPPETEEPDEEDEDPGDPGSNLLAWINRHEHQSSQEDELD
;
A
#
# COMPACT_ATOMS: atom_id res chain seq x y z
N MET A 1 2.77 11.50 -6.81
CA MET A 1 3.24 10.18 -6.34
C MET A 1 4.39 10.24 -5.32
N ASN A 2 4.29 9.49 -4.21
CA ASN A 2 5.31 9.37 -3.14
C ASN A 2 6.33 8.22 -3.41
N ARG A 3 7.21 7.92 -2.45
CA ARG A 3 8.25 6.87 -2.61
C ARG A 3 7.68 5.47 -2.82
N TYR A 4 6.61 5.12 -2.11
CA TYR A 4 5.98 3.80 -2.17
C TYR A 4 5.30 3.60 -3.52
N GLY A 5 4.60 4.61 -4.03
CA GLY A 5 4.00 4.57 -5.36
C GLY A 5 5.03 4.33 -6.48
N ARG A 6 6.18 5.04 -6.44
CA ARG A 6 7.28 4.81 -7.41
C ARG A 6 7.87 3.41 -7.30
N GLN A 7 7.98 2.87 -6.08
CA GLN A 7 8.49 1.53 -5.85
C GLN A 7 7.54 0.48 -6.42
N ALA A 8 6.23 0.58 -6.15
CA ALA A 8 5.21 -0.27 -6.74
C ALA A 8 5.21 -0.17 -8.27
N GLU A 9 5.25 1.05 -8.83
CA GLU A 9 5.28 1.25 -10.28
C GLU A 9 6.48 0.53 -10.93
N THR A 10 7.66 0.64 -10.30
CA THR A 10 8.88 -0.04 -10.77
C THR A 10 8.73 -1.56 -10.72
N MET A 11 8.18 -2.09 -9.63
CA MET A 11 7.94 -3.53 -9.46
C MET A 11 6.93 -4.05 -10.49
N TRP A 12 5.83 -3.34 -10.71
CA TRP A 12 4.79 -3.72 -11.67
C TRP A 12 5.29 -3.70 -13.12
N LYS A 13 6.08 -2.70 -13.50
CA LYS A 13 6.72 -2.66 -14.83
C LYS A 13 7.61 -3.87 -15.09
N GLN A 14 8.26 -4.40 -14.05
CA GLN A 14 9.16 -5.54 -14.15
C GLN A 14 8.44 -6.88 -14.08
N ALA A 15 7.50 -7.03 -13.14
CA ALA A 15 6.86 -8.31 -12.83
C ALA A 15 5.64 -8.59 -13.72
N CYS A 16 4.89 -7.56 -14.13
CA CYS A 16 3.65 -7.73 -14.89
C CYS A 16 3.46 -6.61 -15.94
N PRO A 17 4.36 -6.51 -16.94
CA PRO A 17 4.36 -5.41 -17.91
C PRO A 17 3.06 -5.30 -18.72
N GLY A 18 2.39 -6.43 -19.01
CA GLY A 18 1.09 -6.43 -19.70
C GLY A 18 -0.02 -5.78 -18.87
N ARG A 19 -0.10 -6.09 -17.56
CA ARG A 19 -1.05 -5.46 -16.63
C ARG A 19 -0.75 -3.97 -16.46
N TYR A 20 0.53 -3.61 -16.34
CA TYR A 20 0.94 -2.20 -16.29
C TYR A 20 0.51 -1.44 -17.56
N ALA A 21 0.68 -2.03 -18.74
CA ALA A 21 0.30 -1.41 -20.01
C ALA A 21 -1.22 -1.28 -20.21
N ALA A 22 -2.02 -2.07 -19.48
CA ALA A 22 -3.47 -2.02 -19.52
C ALA A 22 -4.08 -0.95 -18.58
N LEU A 23 -3.28 -0.32 -17.70
CA LEU A 23 -3.75 0.74 -16.82
C LEU A 23 -4.10 2.00 -17.64
N GLU A 24 -5.30 2.54 -17.42
CA GLU A 24 -5.76 3.78 -18.07
C GLU A 24 -4.98 5.01 -17.61
N ASP A 25 -4.80 5.16 -16.30
CA ASP A 25 -4.00 6.21 -15.67
C ASP A 25 -3.03 5.61 -14.64
N PRO A 26 -1.82 5.20 -15.08
CA PRO A 26 -0.80 4.68 -14.18
C PRO A 26 -0.41 5.69 -13.08
N GLU A 27 -0.37 6.99 -13.38
CA GLU A 27 0.08 8.00 -12.40
C GLU A 27 -0.90 8.14 -11.25
N ALA A 28 -2.21 8.18 -11.55
CA ALA A 28 -3.26 8.20 -10.54
C ALA A 28 -3.25 6.89 -9.72
N PHE A 29 -3.16 5.74 -10.39
CA PHE A 29 -3.14 4.42 -9.75
C PHE A 29 -2.00 4.29 -8.72
N PHE A 30 -0.76 4.55 -9.13
CA PHE A 30 0.39 4.42 -8.25
C PHE A 30 0.50 5.58 -7.24
N THR A 31 -0.10 6.74 -7.51
CA THR A 31 -0.27 7.77 -6.48
C THR A 31 -1.20 7.30 -5.37
N GLY A 32 -2.32 6.64 -5.70
CA GLY A 32 -3.24 6.04 -4.74
C GLY A 32 -2.59 4.93 -3.91
N LEU A 33 -1.97 3.94 -4.56
CA LEU A 33 -1.23 2.87 -3.87
C LEU A 33 -0.16 3.44 -2.93
N GLY A 34 0.55 4.48 -3.38
CA GLY A 34 1.54 5.15 -2.55
C GLY A 34 0.96 5.75 -1.27
N LYS A 35 -0.19 6.43 -1.35
CA LYS A 35 -0.86 7.01 -0.17
C LYS A 35 -1.27 5.92 0.82
N LEU A 36 -1.91 4.86 0.33
CA LEU A 36 -2.38 3.74 1.14
C LEU A 36 -1.22 3.03 1.86
N ALA A 37 -0.12 2.76 1.15
CA ALA A 37 1.05 2.17 1.75
C ALA A 37 1.67 3.08 2.82
N MET A 38 1.69 4.40 2.61
CA MET A 38 2.18 5.35 3.61
C MET A 38 1.31 5.34 4.87
N GLU A 39 0.00 5.35 4.73
CA GLU A 39 -0.95 5.26 5.86
C GLU A 39 -0.77 3.95 6.63
N MET A 40 -0.69 2.82 5.92
CA MET A 40 -0.44 1.52 6.53
C MET A 40 0.90 1.49 7.29
N VAL A 41 1.96 2.05 6.72
CA VAL A 41 3.28 2.10 7.39
C VAL A 41 3.20 2.92 8.68
N LEU A 42 2.57 4.09 8.65
CA LEU A 42 2.42 4.94 9.84
C LEU A 42 1.64 4.23 10.95
N ASP A 43 0.54 3.58 10.60
CA ASP A 43 -0.29 2.83 11.54
C ASP A 43 0.46 1.63 12.15
N LEU A 44 1.17 0.87 11.31
CA LEU A 44 1.92 -0.30 11.75
C LEU A 44 3.16 0.09 12.54
N GLU A 45 3.86 1.16 12.17
CA GLU A 45 5.05 1.63 12.89
C GLU A 45 4.71 1.91 14.36
N VAL A 46 3.60 2.61 14.63
CA VAL A 46 3.14 2.89 16.01
C VAL A 46 2.76 1.59 16.74
N LYS A 47 2.03 0.69 16.07
CA LYS A 47 1.59 -0.59 16.65
C LYS A 47 2.78 -1.51 16.99
N ILE A 48 3.77 -1.59 16.10
CA ILE A 48 4.95 -2.45 16.24
C ILE A 48 5.93 -1.87 17.25
N ALA A 49 6.17 -0.55 17.21
CA ALA A 49 7.07 0.10 18.14
C ALA A 49 6.59 -0.06 19.58
N GLY A 50 5.28 0.08 19.81
CA GLY A 50 4.69 0.09 21.14
C GLY A 50 5.06 1.37 21.91
N PRO A 51 4.63 1.46 23.19
CA PRO A 51 4.88 2.63 24.02
C PRO A 51 6.37 2.81 24.34
N ASP A 52 6.71 3.96 24.89
CA ASP A 52 8.06 4.22 25.42
C ASP A 52 8.39 3.29 26.59
N VAL A 53 9.62 2.77 26.58
CA VAL A 53 10.11 1.85 27.60
C VAL A 53 10.83 2.63 28.69
N PRO A 54 10.44 2.52 29.98
CA PRO A 54 11.12 3.20 31.07
C PRO A 54 12.60 2.81 31.17
N GLY A 55 13.49 3.80 31.20
CA GLY A 55 14.94 3.58 31.29
C GLY A 55 15.64 3.21 29.98
N GLU A 56 14.92 3.17 28.85
CA GLU A 56 15.50 2.96 27.52
C GLU A 56 16.46 4.09 27.14
N ALA A 57 17.68 3.74 26.73
CA ALA A 57 18.64 4.72 26.26
C ALA A 57 18.23 5.27 24.88
N TYR A 58 18.66 6.49 24.56
CA TYR A 58 18.28 7.15 23.30
C TYR A 58 18.56 6.31 22.05
N LEU A 59 19.74 5.69 21.95
CA LEU A 59 20.09 4.86 20.79
C LEU A 59 19.29 3.56 20.71
N GLU A 60 18.90 3.00 21.86
CA GLU A 60 18.03 1.83 21.92
C GLU A 60 16.64 2.18 21.38
N LYS A 61 16.09 3.33 21.82
CA LYS A 61 14.83 3.87 21.29
C LYS A 61 14.88 4.08 19.78
N VAL A 62 15.92 4.73 19.27
CA VAL A 62 16.11 4.94 17.83
C VAL A 62 16.20 3.61 17.09
N GLY A 63 16.91 2.62 17.65
CA GLY A 63 16.99 1.27 17.09
C GLY A 63 15.62 0.60 16.98
N ARG A 64 14.83 0.62 18.07
CA ARG A 64 13.48 0.04 18.12
C ARG A 64 12.53 0.71 17.12
N LEU A 65 12.50 2.04 17.07
CA LEU A 65 11.65 2.78 16.13
C LEU A 65 12.02 2.51 14.67
N ASN A 66 13.32 2.46 14.35
CA ASN A 66 13.77 2.12 13.00
C ASN A 66 13.41 0.67 12.63
N ALA A 67 13.53 -0.28 13.57
CA ALA A 67 13.12 -1.66 13.34
C ALA A 67 11.61 -1.78 13.09
N ALA A 68 10.81 -1.07 13.88
CA ALA A 68 9.35 -1.02 13.72
C ALA A 68 8.95 -0.46 12.35
N ARG A 69 9.56 0.65 11.92
CA ARG A 69 9.34 1.20 10.58
C ARG A 69 9.72 0.22 9.48
N ASN A 70 10.90 -0.42 9.57
CA ASN A 70 11.33 -1.39 8.56
C ASN A 70 10.36 -2.57 8.45
N GLN A 71 9.85 -3.06 9.59
CA GLN A 71 8.87 -4.13 9.61
C GLN A 71 7.52 -3.68 9.02
N ALA A 72 7.06 -2.47 9.35
CA ALA A 72 5.87 -1.87 8.78
C ALA A 72 5.97 -1.73 7.25
N GLU A 73 7.13 -1.29 6.75
CA GLU A 73 7.39 -1.17 5.31
C GLU A 73 7.41 -2.52 4.59
N GLU A 74 7.89 -3.58 5.24
CA GLU A 74 7.86 -4.92 4.66
C GLU A 74 6.43 -5.44 4.55
N VAL A 75 5.59 -5.22 5.57
CA VAL A 75 4.17 -5.58 5.53
C VAL A 75 3.44 -4.79 4.43
N ALA A 76 3.61 -3.47 4.36
CA ALA A 76 2.97 -2.66 3.32
C ALA A 76 3.40 -3.08 1.90
N ARG A 77 4.64 -3.56 1.74
CA ARG A 77 5.12 -4.09 0.46
C ARG A 77 4.39 -5.38 0.07
N ALA A 78 4.23 -6.30 1.01
CA ALA A 78 3.56 -7.57 0.76
C ALA A 78 2.06 -7.39 0.50
N GLU A 79 1.39 -6.53 1.27
CA GLU A 79 -0.07 -6.41 1.26
C GLU A 79 -0.61 -5.46 0.18
N ILE A 80 0.11 -4.35 -0.11
CA ILE A 80 -0.42 -3.28 -0.98
C ILE A 80 0.41 -3.07 -2.24
N LEU A 81 1.75 -3.14 -2.14
CA LEU A 81 2.62 -2.74 -3.26
C LEU A 81 2.94 -3.89 -4.21
N ALA A 82 2.71 -5.14 -3.80
CA ALA A 82 2.96 -6.30 -4.63
C ALA A 82 2.01 -6.34 -5.84
N PRO A 83 2.50 -6.68 -7.04
CA PRO A 83 1.61 -6.99 -8.15
C PRO A 83 0.76 -8.21 -7.79
N PRO A 84 -0.52 -8.25 -8.19
CA PRO A 84 -1.35 -9.43 -7.98
C PRO A 84 -0.67 -10.63 -8.62
N GLU A 85 -0.71 -11.77 -7.94
CA GLU A 85 -0.22 -13.03 -8.49
C GLU A 85 -0.81 -13.19 -9.90
N THR A 86 0.06 -13.44 -10.87
CA THR A 86 -0.40 -13.93 -12.17
C THR A 86 -0.90 -15.33 -11.88
N GLU A 87 -2.22 -15.54 -11.97
CA GLU A 87 -2.71 -16.85 -12.36
C GLU A 87 -1.95 -17.17 -13.65
N GLU A 88 -0.94 -18.03 -13.55
CA GLU A 88 -0.47 -18.74 -14.73
C GLU A 88 -1.73 -19.37 -15.33
N PRO A 89 -1.99 -19.20 -16.63
CA PRO A 89 -3.19 -19.79 -17.20
C PRO A 89 -3.07 -21.30 -17.05
N ASP A 90 -3.75 -21.86 -16.05
CA ASP A 90 -4.33 -23.17 -16.20
C ASP A 90 -5.26 -23.01 -17.41
N GLU A 91 -4.87 -23.64 -18.51
CA GLU A 91 -5.71 -23.77 -19.69
C GLU A 91 -7.01 -24.44 -19.25
N GLU A 92 -8.05 -23.66 -18.93
CA GLU A 92 -9.49 -23.94 -19.13
C GLU A 92 -10.39 -22.86 -18.45
N ASP A 93 -11.09 -22.13 -19.33
CA ASP A 93 -12.43 -21.55 -19.18
C ASP A 93 -12.70 -20.24 -18.39
N GLU A 94 -12.84 -19.16 -19.17
CA GLU A 94 -13.82 -18.04 -19.12
C GLU A 94 -14.37 -17.53 -17.76
N ASP A 95 -13.88 -16.36 -17.31
CA ASP A 95 -14.66 -15.09 -17.11
C ASP A 95 -13.72 -13.96 -16.59
N PRO A 96 -13.43 -12.88 -17.36
CA PRO A 96 -12.52 -11.83 -16.92
C PRO A 96 -13.26 -10.79 -16.07
N GLY A 97 -13.40 -11.06 -14.78
CA GLY A 97 -13.66 -10.02 -13.79
C GLY A 97 -12.43 -9.13 -13.62
N ASP A 98 -12.40 -7.98 -14.30
CA ASP A 98 -11.32 -6.98 -14.22
C ASP A 98 -10.95 -6.65 -12.75
N PRO A 99 -9.74 -7.03 -12.28
CA PRO A 99 -9.31 -6.72 -10.92
C PRO A 99 -9.06 -5.23 -10.70
N GLY A 100 -8.80 -4.46 -11.76
CA GLY A 100 -8.50 -3.02 -11.70
C GLY A 100 -9.70 -2.17 -11.31
N SER A 101 -10.89 -2.54 -11.80
CA SER A 101 -12.15 -1.86 -11.47
C SER A 101 -12.53 -1.95 -9.99
N ASN A 102 -12.22 -3.06 -9.32
CA ASN A 102 -12.63 -3.26 -7.93
C ASN A 102 -11.76 -2.48 -6.93
N LEU A 103 -10.46 -2.32 -7.23
CA LEU A 103 -9.53 -1.56 -6.39
C LEU A 103 -9.74 -0.04 -6.53
N LEU A 104 -9.98 0.46 -7.74
CA LEU A 104 -10.31 1.88 -7.97
C LEU A 104 -11.64 2.28 -7.33
N ALA A 105 -12.63 1.39 -7.32
CA ALA A 105 -13.90 1.61 -6.64
C ALA A 105 -13.75 1.68 -5.10
N TRP A 106 -12.83 0.88 -4.52
CA TRP A 106 -12.52 0.93 -3.09
C TRP A 106 -11.74 2.18 -2.70
N ILE A 107 -10.74 2.59 -3.52
CA ILE A 107 -9.98 3.84 -3.33
C ILE A 107 -10.92 5.05 -3.34
N ASN A 108 -11.79 5.15 -4.36
CA ASN A 108 -12.76 6.25 -4.45
C ASN A 108 -13.78 6.25 -3.30
N ARG A 109 -14.17 5.07 -2.80
CA ARG A 109 -15.12 4.93 -1.68
C ARG A 109 -14.52 5.38 -0.35
N HIS A 110 -13.24 5.09 -0.10
CA HIS A 110 -12.58 5.49 1.15
C HIS A 110 -12.20 6.97 1.19
N GLU A 111 -11.90 7.61 0.05
CA GLU A 111 -11.68 9.06 0.01
C GLU A 111 -12.96 9.86 0.35
N HIS A 112 -14.17 9.30 0.18
CA HIS A 112 -15.44 9.98 0.50
C HIS A 112 -15.92 9.80 1.95
N GLN A 113 -15.39 8.83 2.71
CA GLN A 113 -15.78 8.62 4.11
C GLN A 113 -15.06 9.53 5.10
N SER A 114 -13.90 10.10 4.72
CA SER A 114 -13.11 10.97 5.61
C SER A 114 -13.59 12.43 5.64
N SER A 115 -14.61 12.82 4.85
CA SER A 115 -15.07 14.21 4.73
C SER A 115 -16.42 14.52 5.39
N GLN A 116 -17.03 13.57 6.10
CA GLN A 116 -18.34 13.75 6.76
C GLN A 116 -18.26 13.53 8.27
N GLU A 117 -17.33 14.17 8.96
CA GLU A 117 -17.39 14.30 10.44
C GLU A 117 -17.10 15.72 10.98
N ASP A 118 -17.07 16.76 10.12
CA ASP A 118 -16.77 18.15 10.54
C ASP A 118 -17.97 19.15 10.43
N GLU A 119 -19.22 18.67 10.39
CA GLU A 119 -20.39 19.55 10.52
C GLU A 119 -21.46 18.95 11.45
N LEU A 120 -21.24 19.04 12.77
CA LEU A 120 -22.32 19.10 13.75
C LEU A 120 -21.91 20.07 14.88
N ASP A 121 -22.35 21.31 14.75
CA ASP A 121 -22.44 22.32 15.82
C ASP A 121 -23.92 22.46 16.25
#